data_AF-A0A812U9C9-F1
#
_entry.id   AF-A0A812U9C9-F1
#
_cell.length_a   1.000
_cell.length_b   1.000
_cell.length_c   1.000
_cell.angle_alpha   90.00
_cell.angle_beta   90.00
_cell.angle_gamma   90.00
#
_symmetry.space_group_name_H-M   'P 1'
#
loop_
_entity.id
_entity.type
_entity.pdbx_description
1 polymer ?
#
loop_
_entity_poly.entity_id
_entity_poly.type
_entity_poly.pdbx_seq_one_letter_code
_entity_poly.pdbx_strand_id
1 'polypeptide(L)'
;MLASDEDLLQWMAQKAYLGQDMFLIGDPGPHLRNAALRFAAQTGRETEYIGITRDTTEADLKQRREISNGQLVFHNAPAVEAALKGRLLILEGVQKAERNILPLLNNLLENREMTLEDGSFLMAPGREEEIRSSGGRQLLPVSRKFLAIAIGLPVPTYPGIALDPPLRSRFAARRVEGDTGTRFPGGWRWTNFPIGYA
;
A
#
# COMPACT_ATOMS: atom_id res chain seq x y z
N MET A 1 16.62 2.82 -22.85
CA MET A 1 15.60 3.45 -22.00
C MET A 1 14.29 2.66 -21.94
N LEU A 2 13.88 1.90 -22.98
CA LEU A 2 12.62 1.13 -22.96
C LEU A 2 12.69 -0.23 -22.22
N ALA A 3 13.83 -0.93 -22.28
CA ALA A 3 13.96 -2.28 -21.70
C ALA A 3 13.80 -2.33 -20.16
N SER A 4 14.05 -1.23 -19.44
CA SER A 4 13.92 -1.17 -17.98
C SER A 4 12.46 -1.04 -17.51
N ASP A 5 11.59 -0.42 -18.32
CA ASP A 5 10.17 -0.24 -17.98
C ASP A 5 9.38 -1.53 -18.23
N GLU A 6 9.68 -2.26 -19.32
CA GLU A 6 9.09 -3.58 -19.60
C GLU A 6 9.48 -4.61 -18.54
N ASP A 7 10.76 -4.65 -18.14
CA ASP A 7 11.23 -5.53 -17.07
C ASP A 7 10.55 -5.22 -15.72
N LEU A 8 10.34 -3.94 -15.41
CA LEU A 8 9.58 -3.53 -14.23
C LEU A 8 8.13 -4.04 -14.28
N LEU A 9 7.43 -3.82 -15.40
CA LEU A 9 6.04 -4.26 -15.56
C LEU A 9 5.92 -5.78 -15.52
N GLN A 10 6.86 -6.52 -16.11
CA GLN A 10 6.90 -7.97 -16.03
C GLN A 10 7.10 -8.45 -14.59
N TRP A 11 8.02 -7.82 -13.85
CA TRP A 11 8.22 -8.10 -12.44
C TRP A 11 6.94 -7.80 -11.62
N MET A 12 6.28 -6.67 -11.87
CA MET A 12 5.03 -6.31 -11.20
C MET A 12 3.90 -7.31 -11.50
N ALA A 13 3.79 -7.77 -12.75
CA ALA A 13 2.83 -8.78 -13.15
C ALA A 13 3.09 -10.12 -12.44
N GLN A 14 4.36 -10.54 -12.32
CA GLN A 14 4.73 -11.74 -11.58
C GLN A 14 4.34 -11.63 -10.10
N LYS A 15 4.57 -10.47 -9.47
CA LYS A 15 4.21 -10.24 -8.06
C LYS A 15 2.70 -10.21 -7.84
N ALA A 16 1.96 -9.55 -8.74
CA ALA A 16 0.51 -9.55 -8.71
C ALA A 16 -0.08 -10.95 -8.88
N TYR A 17 0.48 -11.78 -9.77
CA TYR A 17 0.07 -13.17 -9.94
C TYR A 17 0.27 -14.00 -8.65
N LEU A 18 1.33 -13.72 -7.90
CA LEU A 18 1.61 -14.36 -6.62
C LEU A 18 0.83 -13.74 -5.44
N GLY A 19 0.01 -12.71 -5.66
CA GLY A 19 -0.70 -12.00 -4.60
C GLY A 19 0.23 -11.24 -3.64
N GLN A 20 1.44 -10.90 -4.07
CA GLN A 20 2.44 -10.21 -3.25
C GLN A 20 2.31 -8.69 -3.43
N ASP A 21 2.11 -7.97 -2.33
CA ASP A 21 2.12 -6.51 -2.34
C ASP A 21 3.53 -6.00 -2.71
N MET A 22 3.58 -4.88 -3.43
CA MET A 22 4.80 -4.37 -4.04
C MET A 22 5.23 -3.05 -3.41
N PHE A 23 6.53 -2.79 -3.37
CA PHE A 23 7.09 -1.50 -2.98
C PHE A 23 8.07 -1.00 -4.02
N LEU A 24 7.67 0.04 -4.74
CA LEU A 24 8.51 0.70 -5.72
C LEU A 24 9.31 1.80 -5.03
N ILE A 25 10.63 1.71 -5.12
CA ILE A 25 11.56 2.63 -4.47
C ILE A 25 12.36 3.34 -5.55
N GLY A 26 12.37 4.67 -5.53
CA GLY A 26 13.11 5.46 -6.50
C GLY A 26 13.20 6.91 -6.08
N ASP A 27 13.80 7.72 -6.96
CA ASP A 27 14.01 9.13 -6.68
C ASP A 27 12.67 9.88 -6.55
N PRO A 28 12.66 11.05 -5.88
CA PRO A 28 11.45 11.87 -5.86
C PRO A 28 11.00 12.22 -7.28
N GLY A 29 9.73 11.96 -7.59
CA GLY A 29 9.15 12.33 -8.88
C GLY A 29 7.92 11.50 -9.22
N PRO A 30 7.26 11.83 -10.34
CA PRO A 30 6.03 11.16 -10.75
C PRO A 30 6.27 9.75 -11.32
N HIS A 31 7.51 9.37 -11.62
CA HIS A 31 7.83 8.13 -12.34
C HIS A 31 7.39 6.87 -11.59
N LEU A 32 7.52 6.81 -10.27
CA LEU A 32 7.03 5.68 -9.46
C LEU A 32 5.51 5.53 -9.55
N ARG A 33 4.80 6.67 -9.40
CA ARG A 33 3.34 6.71 -9.51
C ARG A 33 2.90 6.34 -10.92
N ASN A 34 3.58 6.87 -11.93
CA ASN A 34 3.29 6.57 -13.33
C ASN A 34 3.51 5.08 -13.64
N ALA A 35 4.55 4.44 -13.10
CA ALA A 35 4.76 3.01 -13.24
C ALA A 35 3.61 2.20 -12.61
N ALA A 36 3.18 2.56 -11.40
CA ALA A 36 2.03 1.92 -10.74
C ALA A 36 0.72 2.09 -11.55
N LEU A 37 0.46 3.28 -12.07
CA LEU A 37 -0.71 3.57 -12.89
C LEU A 37 -0.64 2.89 -14.27
N ARG A 38 0.53 2.81 -14.90
CA ARG A 38 0.74 2.07 -16.15
C ARG A 38 0.44 0.59 -15.97
N PHE A 39 0.96 0.00 -14.88
CA PHE A 39 0.65 -1.38 -14.53
C PHE A 39 -0.86 -1.59 -14.34
N ALA A 40 -1.54 -0.69 -13.62
CA ALA A 40 -2.98 -0.75 -13.42
C ALA A 40 -3.76 -0.69 -14.74
N ALA A 41 -3.39 0.24 -15.62
CA ALA A 41 -4.01 0.41 -16.93
C ALA A 41 -3.83 -0.82 -17.82
N GLN A 42 -2.62 -1.40 -17.86
CA GLN A 42 -2.35 -2.62 -18.65
C GLN A 42 -3.08 -3.85 -18.13
N THR A 43 -3.27 -3.95 -16.80
CA THR A 43 -3.99 -5.07 -16.18
C THR A 43 -5.50 -4.84 -16.07
N GLY A 44 -6.00 -3.68 -16.52
CA GLY A 44 -7.42 -3.33 -16.45
C GLY A 44 -7.95 -3.20 -15.02
N ARG A 45 -7.10 -2.80 -14.07
CA ARG A 45 -7.45 -2.73 -12.65
C ARG A 45 -7.80 -1.30 -12.24
N GLU A 46 -8.94 -1.14 -11.61
CA GLU A 46 -9.30 0.11 -10.94
C GLU A 46 -8.32 0.38 -9.79
N THR A 47 -8.01 1.66 -9.57
CA THR A 47 -7.04 2.09 -8.56
C THR A 47 -7.68 2.99 -7.52
N GLU A 48 -7.27 2.82 -6.28
CA GLU A 48 -7.50 3.75 -5.18
C GLU A 48 -6.15 4.33 -4.76
N TYR A 49 -6.09 5.64 -4.47
CA TYR A 49 -4.83 6.31 -4.13
C TYR A 49 -4.93 6.95 -2.75
N ILE A 50 -3.87 6.77 -1.94
CA ILE A 50 -3.71 7.44 -0.66
C ILE A 50 -2.31 8.04 -0.56
N GLY A 51 -2.26 9.35 -0.36
CA GLY A 51 -1.04 10.06 -0.01
C GLY A 51 -0.90 10.16 1.50
N ILE A 52 0.06 9.44 2.07
CA ILE A 52 0.36 9.47 3.50
C ILE A 52 1.26 10.66 3.81
N THR A 53 0.79 11.46 4.77
CA THR A 53 1.48 12.59 5.36
C THR A 53 1.57 12.39 6.88
N ARG A 54 2.29 13.28 7.57
CA ARG A 54 2.32 13.26 9.05
C ARG A 54 0.98 13.58 9.69
N ASP A 55 0.08 14.21 8.93
CA ASP A 55 -1.25 14.58 9.39
C ASP A 55 -2.31 13.51 9.04
N THR A 56 -1.91 12.41 8.39
CA THR A 56 -2.83 11.31 8.06
C THR A 56 -3.37 10.65 9.32
N THR A 57 -4.69 10.56 9.41
CA THR A 57 -5.41 10.00 10.54
C THR A 57 -5.99 8.63 10.22
N GLU A 58 -6.53 7.93 11.23
CA GLU A 58 -7.23 6.67 11.01
C GLU A 58 -8.48 6.83 10.12
N ALA A 59 -9.15 7.98 10.17
CA ALA A 59 -10.35 8.26 9.36
C ALA A 59 -10.02 8.33 7.86
N ASP A 60 -8.80 8.73 7.50
CA ASP A 60 -8.31 8.77 6.11
C ASP A 60 -8.01 7.37 5.55
N LEU A 61 -7.94 6.36 6.42
CA LEU A 61 -7.62 4.97 6.06
C LEU A 61 -8.79 3.99 6.29
N LYS A 62 -9.67 4.26 7.26
CA LYS A 62 -10.83 3.42 7.61
C LYS A 62 -12.12 3.99 7.03
N GLN A 63 -12.77 4.82 7.82
CA GLN A 63 -14.08 5.39 7.55
C GLN A 63 -14.14 6.78 8.15
N ARG A 64 -14.75 7.70 7.40
CA ARG A 64 -15.10 9.03 7.90
C ARG A 64 -16.54 9.02 8.38
N ARG A 65 -16.76 9.60 9.55
CA ARG A 65 -18.09 9.84 10.12
C ARG A 65 -18.59 11.19 9.67
N GLU A 66 -19.73 11.22 9.00
CA GLU A 66 -20.40 12.44 8.57
C GLU A 66 -21.85 12.42 9.05
N ILE A 67 -22.39 13.60 9.35
CA ILE A 67 -23.81 13.76 9.67
C ILE A 67 -24.48 14.27 8.41
N SER A 68 -25.35 13.45 7.81
CA SER A 68 -26.14 13.81 6.65
C SER A 68 -27.61 13.70 6.99
N ASN A 69 -28.36 14.78 6.81
CA ASN A 69 -29.80 14.86 7.11
C ASN A 69 -30.17 14.42 8.54
N GLY A 70 -29.33 14.77 9.53
CA GLY A 70 -29.55 14.40 10.94
C GLY A 70 -29.27 12.93 11.27
N GLN A 71 -28.75 12.16 10.32
CA GLN A 71 -28.33 10.77 10.53
C GLN A 71 -26.81 10.65 10.44
N LEU A 72 -26.24 9.76 11.25
CA LEU A 72 -24.82 9.43 11.20
C LEU A 72 -24.58 8.47 10.03
N VAL A 73 -23.75 8.90 9.08
CA VAL A 73 -23.34 8.12 7.90
C VAL A 73 -21.84 7.87 7.97
N PHE A 74 -21.44 6.65 7.62
CA PHE A 74 -20.04 6.25 7.54
C PHE A 74 -19.64 6.14 6.08
N HIS A 75 -18.59 6.85 5.69
CA HIS A 75 -18.03 6.82 4.35
C HIS A 75 -16.71 6.07 4.37
N ASN A 76 -16.61 5.01 3.57
CA ASN A 76 -15.38 4.23 3.44
C ASN A 76 -14.25 5.06 2.83
N ALA A 77 -13.08 4.96 3.43
CA ALA A 77 -11.86 5.52 2.87
C ALA A 77 -11.36 4.66 1.67
N PRO A 78 -10.45 5.21 0.84
CA PRO A 78 -9.96 4.49 -0.35
C PRO A 78 -9.33 3.12 -0.05
N ALA A 79 -8.73 2.92 1.13
CA ALA A 79 -8.14 1.63 1.49
C ALA A 79 -9.20 0.55 1.73
N VAL A 80 -10.31 0.93 2.38
CA VAL A 80 -11.45 0.04 2.61
C VAL A 80 -12.17 -0.28 1.30
N GLU A 81 -12.39 0.74 0.46
CA GLU A 81 -12.98 0.55 -0.87
C GLU A 81 -12.11 -0.38 -1.74
N ALA A 82 -10.79 -0.21 -1.70
CA ALA A 82 -9.88 -1.09 -2.43
C ALA A 82 -9.95 -2.53 -1.94
N ALA A 83 -9.97 -2.73 -0.61
CA ALA A 83 -10.04 -4.04 0.00
C ALA A 83 -11.36 -4.77 -0.35
N LEU A 84 -12.51 -4.08 -0.24
CA LEU A 84 -13.81 -4.66 -0.53
C LEU A 84 -14.01 -4.96 -2.02
N LYS A 85 -13.65 -4.01 -2.90
CA LYS A 85 -13.88 -4.13 -4.34
C LYS A 85 -12.77 -4.87 -5.08
N GLY A 86 -11.65 -5.16 -4.41
CA GLY A 86 -10.48 -5.81 -5.02
C GLY A 86 -9.70 -4.91 -5.98
N ARG A 87 -9.72 -3.59 -5.71
CA ARG A 87 -8.98 -2.58 -6.47
C ARG A 87 -7.50 -2.61 -6.10
N LEU A 88 -6.69 -1.96 -6.92
CA LEU A 88 -5.28 -1.75 -6.64
C LEU A 88 -5.12 -0.52 -5.75
N LEU A 89 -4.61 -0.70 -4.54
CA LEU A 89 -4.33 0.40 -3.61
C LEU A 89 -2.92 0.94 -3.83
N ILE A 90 -2.81 2.22 -4.19
CA ILE A 90 -1.53 2.91 -4.32
C ILE A 90 -1.29 3.74 -3.06
N LEU A 91 -0.25 3.38 -2.30
CA LEU A 91 0.16 4.06 -1.08
C LEU A 91 1.40 4.90 -1.35
N GLU A 92 1.28 6.22 -1.29
CA GLU A 92 2.42 7.12 -1.45
C GLU A 92 2.87 7.66 -0.10
N GLY A 93 4.19 7.64 0.16
CA GLY A 93 4.72 8.30 1.36
C GLY A 93 4.59 7.49 2.63
N VAL A 94 4.53 6.15 2.56
CA VAL A 94 4.42 5.26 3.74
C VAL A 94 5.53 5.50 4.77
N GLN A 95 6.71 5.97 4.37
CA GLN A 95 7.79 6.37 5.27
C GLN A 95 7.47 7.58 6.16
N LYS A 96 6.42 8.35 5.84
CA LYS A 96 5.94 9.49 6.62
C LYS A 96 4.82 9.10 7.59
N ALA A 97 4.42 7.83 7.60
CA ALA A 97 3.34 7.35 8.44
C ALA A 97 3.68 7.52 9.93
N GLU A 98 2.75 8.11 10.66
CA GLU A 98 2.86 8.26 12.11
C GLU A 98 2.55 6.94 12.84
N ARG A 99 2.99 6.85 14.09
CA ARG A 99 2.89 5.63 14.92
C ARG A 99 1.45 5.11 15.12
N ASN A 100 0.47 6.01 15.04
CA ASN A 100 -0.95 5.67 15.17
C ASN A 100 -1.49 4.91 13.95
N ILE A 101 -1.01 5.20 12.74
CA ILE A 101 -1.53 4.56 11.51
C ILE A 101 -0.72 3.34 11.06
N LEU A 102 0.52 3.18 11.53
CA LEU A 102 1.38 2.04 11.17
C LEU A 102 0.77 0.67 11.53
N PRO A 103 0.19 0.44 12.73
CA PRO A 103 -0.47 -0.82 13.05
C PRO A 103 -1.65 -1.13 12.14
N LEU A 104 -2.40 -0.08 11.76
CA LEU A 104 -3.56 -0.20 10.88
C LEU A 104 -3.14 -0.66 9.47
N LEU A 105 -2.13 -0.02 8.90
CA LEU A 105 -1.58 -0.41 7.59
C LEU A 105 -0.97 -1.81 7.64
N ASN A 106 -0.22 -2.14 8.69
CA ASN A 106 0.37 -3.47 8.84
C ASN A 106 -0.70 -4.57 8.88
N ASN A 107 -1.78 -4.40 9.66
CA ASN A 107 -2.85 -5.39 9.74
C ASN A 107 -3.59 -5.56 8.41
N LEU A 108 -3.85 -4.45 7.69
CA LEU A 108 -4.48 -4.51 6.38
C LEU A 108 -3.61 -5.24 5.35
N LEU A 109 -2.29 -4.98 5.35
CA LEU A 109 -1.37 -5.56 4.37
C LEU A 109 -1.01 -7.02 4.70
N GLU A 110 -0.81 -7.34 5.97
CA GLU A 110 -0.42 -8.68 6.43
C GLU A 110 -1.62 -9.63 6.49
N ASN A 111 -2.64 -9.25 7.26
CA ASN A 111 -3.75 -10.16 7.60
C ASN A 111 -4.99 -9.91 6.73
N ARG A 112 -5.01 -8.84 5.90
CA ARG A 112 -6.22 -8.37 5.21
C ARG A 112 -7.35 -8.09 6.20
N GLU A 113 -6.99 -7.57 7.38
CA GLU A 113 -7.89 -7.34 8.50
C GLU A 113 -7.90 -5.87 8.92
N MET A 114 -9.08 -5.35 9.24
CA MET A 114 -9.24 -3.97 9.70
C MET A 114 -10.57 -3.79 10.45
N THR A 115 -10.52 -3.20 11.64
CA THR A 115 -11.71 -2.75 12.35
C THR A 115 -12.19 -1.41 11.79
N LEU A 116 -13.47 -1.34 11.44
CA LEU A 116 -14.12 -0.15 10.90
C LEU A 116 -14.92 0.59 11.99
N GLU A 117 -15.22 1.86 11.73
CA GLU A 117 -15.82 2.78 12.71
C GLU A 117 -17.32 2.53 12.93
N ASP A 118 -18.00 1.92 11.94
CA ASP A 118 -19.38 1.45 12.04
C ASP A 118 -19.52 0.14 12.85
N GLY A 119 -18.40 -0.40 13.36
CA GLY A 119 -18.35 -1.65 14.12
C GLY A 119 -18.11 -2.90 13.25
N SER A 120 -18.13 -2.77 11.94
CA SER A 120 -17.81 -3.86 11.03
C SER A 120 -16.32 -4.21 11.04
N PHE A 121 -15.96 -5.31 10.37
CA PHE A 121 -14.58 -5.82 10.33
C PHE A 121 -14.25 -6.34 8.94
N LEU A 122 -13.20 -5.80 8.33
CA LEU A 122 -12.56 -6.44 7.19
C LEU A 122 -11.89 -7.73 7.66
N MET A 123 -12.14 -8.84 6.96
CA MET A 123 -11.55 -10.14 7.25
C MET A 123 -10.85 -10.72 6.02
N ALA A 124 -9.85 -11.57 6.24
CA ALA A 124 -9.14 -12.25 5.18
C ALA A 124 -10.08 -13.07 4.26
N PRO A 125 -9.76 -13.16 2.95
CA PRO A 125 -10.52 -14.02 2.04
C PRO A 125 -10.43 -15.49 2.47
N GLY A 126 -11.51 -16.25 2.32
CA GLY A 126 -11.53 -17.68 2.69
C GLY A 126 -12.02 -18.00 4.11
N ARG A 127 -12.41 -16.98 4.88
CA ARG A 127 -13.01 -17.13 6.21
C ARG A 127 -14.53 -16.91 6.19
N GLU A 128 -15.19 -17.22 5.08
CA GLU A 128 -16.63 -16.95 4.90
C GLU A 128 -17.52 -17.75 5.85
N GLU A 129 -17.04 -18.86 6.40
CA GLU A 129 -17.75 -19.63 7.41
C GLU A 129 -17.89 -18.86 8.74
N GLU A 130 -16.90 -18.05 9.11
CA GLU A 130 -16.92 -17.24 10.34
C GLU A 130 -18.03 -16.18 10.33
N ILE A 131 -18.43 -15.73 9.14
CA ILE A 131 -19.52 -14.76 8.90
C ILE A 131 -20.86 -15.30 9.43
N ARG A 132 -21.10 -16.59 9.28
CA ARG A 132 -22.38 -17.20 9.71
C ARG A 132 -22.45 -17.34 11.23
N SER A 133 -21.30 -17.40 11.89
CA SER A 133 -21.15 -17.57 13.33
C SER A 133 -20.90 -16.27 14.09
N SER A 134 -20.67 -15.15 13.41
CA SER A 134 -20.37 -13.87 14.07
C SER A 134 -21.63 -13.32 14.75
N GLY A 135 -21.74 -13.55 16.05
CA GLY A 135 -22.85 -13.14 16.92
C GLY A 135 -22.97 -11.63 17.14
N GLY A 136 -23.16 -10.85 16.06
CA GLY A 136 -23.50 -9.43 16.10
C GLY A 136 -22.52 -8.48 15.40
N ARG A 137 -21.32 -8.94 15.02
CA ARG A 137 -20.35 -8.12 14.27
C ARG A 137 -20.51 -8.36 12.78
N GLN A 138 -20.66 -7.29 11.99
CA GLN A 138 -20.69 -7.40 10.54
C GLN A 138 -19.27 -7.68 10.01
N LEU A 139 -19.05 -8.90 9.54
CA LEU A 139 -17.79 -9.28 8.91
C LEU A 139 -17.87 -9.04 7.39
N LEU A 140 -16.88 -8.33 6.85
CA LEU A 140 -16.79 -7.96 5.44
C LEU A 140 -15.56 -8.64 4.81
N PRO A 141 -15.73 -9.57 3.85
CA PRO A 141 -14.61 -10.30 3.26
C PRO A 141 -13.80 -9.38 2.34
N VAL A 142 -12.49 -9.33 2.55
CA VAL A 142 -11.56 -8.68 1.63
C VAL A 142 -11.50 -9.48 0.33
N SER A 143 -11.57 -8.80 -0.79
CA SER A 143 -11.51 -9.42 -2.11
C SER A 143 -10.16 -10.07 -2.35
N ARG A 144 -10.16 -11.30 -2.89
CA ARG A 144 -8.93 -12.01 -3.32
C ARG A 144 -8.13 -11.25 -4.37
N LYS A 145 -8.77 -10.31 -5.07
CA LYS A 145 -8.10 -9.46 -6.07
C LYS A 145 -7.42 -8.25 -5.45
N PHE A 146 -7.65 -7.94 -4.17
CA PHE A 146 -7.02 -6.79 -3.52
C PHE A 146 -5.49 -6.92 -3.54
N LEU A 147 -4.82 -5.82 -3.88
CA LEU A 147 -3.37 -5.75 -3.98
C LEU A 147 -2.93 -4.32 -3.70
N ALA A 148 -1.84 -4.15 -2.95
CA ALA A 148 -1.26 -2.86 -2.64
C ALA A 148 0.08 -2.65 -3.36
N ILE A 149 0.29 -1.42 -3.84
CA ILE A 149 1.58 -0.91 -4.30
C ILE A 149 1.94 0.29 -3.44
N ALA A 150 2.95 0.13 -2.60
CA ALA A 150 3.60 1.27 -1.98
C ALA A 150 4.58 1.92 -2.97
N ILE A 151 4.66 3.24 -2.93
CA ILE A 151 5.69 4.03 -3.61
C ILE A 151 6.36 4.95 -2.60
N GLY A 152 7.68 4.99 -2.64
CA GLY A 152 8.44 5.70 -1.62
C GLY A 152 9.86 6.01 -2.03
N LEU A 153 10.46 6.89 -1.25
CA LEU A 153 11.82 7.33 -1.45
C LEU A 153 12.80 6.32 -0.83
N PRO A 154 14.01 6.15 -1.39
CA PRO A 154 15.08 5.52 -0.65
C PRO A 154 15.26 6.31 0.65
N VAL A 155 15.21 5.62 1.80
CA VAL A 155 15.43 6.25 3.10
C VAL A 155 16.80 6.96 3.05
N PRO A 156 16.87 8.30 3.20
CA PRO A 156 18.15 8.99 3.18
C PRO A 156 19.01 8.53 4.36
N THR A 157 20.33 8.52 4.18
CA THR A 157 21.35 8.19 5.21
C THR A 157 21.43 9.21 6.36
N TYR A 158 20.67 10.30 6.32
CA TYR A 158 20.51 11.25 7.41
C TYR A 158 19.48 10.73 8.42
N PRO A 159 19.52 11.12 9.72
CA PRO A 159 18.64 10.58 10.76
C PRO A 159 17.18 10.98 10.52
N GLY A 160 16.53 10.23 9.64
CA GLY A 160 15.09 10.14 9.46
C GLY A 160 14.63 8.76 9.91
N ILE A 161 13.34 8.64 10.20
CA ILE A 161 12.74 7.39 10.63
C ILE A 161 12.81 6.40 9.45
N ALA A 162 13.58 5.34 9.61
CA ALA A 162 13.58 4.23 8.66
C ALA A 162 12.18 3.62 8.60
N LEU A 163 11.81 3.07 7.43
CA LEU A 163 10.57 2.31 7.33
C LEU A 163 10.59 1.21 8.39
N ASP A 164 9.51 1.11 9.17
CA ASP A 164 9.41 0.16 10.26
C ASP A 164 9.75 -1.26 9.77
N PRO A 165 10.62 -2.03 10.46
CA PRO A 165 11.09 -3.33 10.00
C PRO A 165 9.96 -4.31 9.59
N PRO A 166 8.81 -4.37 10.31
CA PRO A 166 7.67 -5.17 9.88
C PRO A 166 7.16 -4.74 8.50
N LEU A 167 6.90 -3.44 8.31
CA LEU A 167 6.32 -2.93 7.07
C LEU A 167 7.30 -3.06 5.90
N ARG A 168 8.61 -2.90 6.14
CA ARG A 168 9.67 -3.14 5.15
C ARG A 168 9.71 -4.58 4.63
N SER A 169 9.40 -5.55 5.48
CA SER A 169 9.50 -6.98 5.12
C SER A 169 8.24 -7.52 4.44
N ARG A 170 7.16 -6.73 4.38
CA ARG A 170 5.88 -7.16 3.80
C ARG A 170 5.78 -6.96 2.30
N PHE A 171 6.55 -6.01 1.78
CA PHE A 171 6.53 -5.73 0.36
C PHE A 171 7.65 -6.47 -0.36
N ALA A 172 7.33 -6.99 -1.55
CA ALA A 172 8.35 -7.24 -2.55
C ALA A 172 8.89 -5.88 -3.02
N ALA A 173 10.15 -5.56 -2.74
CA ALA A 173 10.73 -4.27 -3.09
C ALA A 173 11.44 -4.33 -4.45
N ARG A 174 11.24 -3.31 -5.30
CA ARG A 174 11.97 -3.12 -6.55
C ARG A 174 12.43 -1.67 -6.67
N ARG A 175 13.70 -1.49 -7.03
CA ARG A 175 14.21 -0.17 -7.38
C ARG A 175 13.75 0.21 -8.77
N VAL A 176 13.27 1.45 -8.92
CA VAL A 176 12.94 2.07 -10.20
C VAL A 176 13.92 3.22 -10.43
N GLU A 177 14.58 3.21 -11.58
CA GLU A 177 15.45 4.31 -11.98
C GLU A 177 14.60 5.47 -12.52
N GLY A 178 14.90 6.70 -12.07
CA GLY A 178 14.25 7.90 -12.58
C GLY A 178 14.78 8.28 -13.96
N ASP A 179 13.92 8.97 -14.74
CA ASP A 179 14.24 9.46 -16.09
C ASP A 179 15.26 10.62 -16.09
N THR A 180 15.42 11.27 -14.94
CA THR A 180 16.49 12.24 -14.72
C THR A 180 17.76 11.45 -14.44
N GLY A 181 18.73 11.45 -15.36
CA GLY A 181 20.07 10.85 -15.20
C GLY A 181 20.93 11.47 -14.08
N THR A 182 20.31 11.94 -13.00
CA THR A 182 20.92 12.46 -11.78
C THR A 182 21.58 11.30 -11.04
N ARG A 183 22.77 10.90 -11.50
CA ARG A 183 23.75 10.25 -10.65
C ARG A 183 24.06 11.24 -9.54
N PHE A 184 23.59 11.00 -8.32
CA PHE A 184 23.96 11.83 -7.17
C PHE A 184 25.48 11.97 -7.11
N PRO A 185 26.03 13.19 -7.07
CA PRO A 185 27.47 13.39 -7.11
C PRO A 185 28.08 12.86 -5.81
N GLY A 186 28.95 11.86 -5.92
CA GLY A 186 29.93 11.46 -4.91
C GLY A 186 29.40 10.77 -3.64
N GLY A 187 29.74 9.49 -3.46
CA GLY A 187 29.88 8.90 -2.12
C GLY A 187 28.74 8.04 -1.57
N TRP A 188 27.64 7.83 -2.31
CA TRP A 188 26.58 6.89 -1.89
C TRP A 188 27.04 5.44 -2.06
N ARG A 189 27.84 4.92 -1.11
CA ARG A 189 28.19 3.50 -1.03
C ARG A 189 27.05 2.72 -0.38
N TRP A 190 26.41 1.88 -1.18
CA TRP A 190 25.34 0.95 -0.79
C TRP A 190 25.83 -0.27 0.02
N THR A 191 27.09 -0.28 0.48
CA THR A 191 27.75 -1.46 1.08
C THR A 191 27.32 -1.80 2.50
N ASN A 192 26.42 -1.03 3.13
CA ASN A 192 26.03 -1.23 4.53
C ASN A 192 24.58 -1.70 4.75
N PHE A 193 23.89 -2.21 3.72
CA PHE A 193 22.59 -2.86 3.92
C PHE A 193 22.69 -4.36 3.72
N PRO A 194 22.37 -5.18 4.74
CA PRO A 194 22.08 -6.59 4.54
C PRO A 194 20.71 -6.65 3.86
N ILE A 195 20.72 -6.55 2.54
CA ILE A 195 19.65 -7.09 1.73
C ILE A 195 19.85 -8.59 1.85
N GLY A 196 19.00 -9.27 2.62
CA GLY A 196 18.96 -10.72 2.62
C GLY A 196 18.63 -11.17 1.21
N TYR A 197 19.66 -11.54 0.46
CA TYR A 197 19.52 -12.36 -0.72
C TYR A 197 18.98 -13.71 -0.24
N ALA A 198 17.78 -14.06 -0.69
CA ALA A 198 17.49 -15.44 -1.00
C ALA A 198 17.97 -15.67 -2.44
#